data_AF-A0A6J5UGX2-F1
#
_entry.id   AF-A0A6J5UGX2-F1
#
_cell.length_a   1.000
_cell.length_b   1.000
_cell.length_c   1.000
_cell.angle_alpha   90.00
_cell.angle_beta   90.00
_cell.angle_gamma   90.00
#
_symmetry.space_group_name_H-M   'P 1'
#
loop_
_entity.id
_entity.type
_entity.pdbx_description
1 polymer ?
#
loop_
_entity_poly.entity_id
_entity_poly.type
_entity_poly.pdbx_seq_one_letter_code
_entity_poly.pdbx_strand_id
1 'polypeptide(L)'
;MGADLVKDSYASIGDISSPSVSRAANQRDTNLLYFQHKLRIYKKYCGHLSTYGMKYTQAIANICNAGVTMEKMVAASDQACSKKSHV
;
A
#
# COMPACT_ATOMS: atom_id res chain seq x y z
N MET A 1 2.21 -43.76 30.09
CA MET A 1 3.17 -42.67 30.40
C MET A 1 3.66 -42.19 29.03
N GLY A 2 3.11 -41.18 28.37
CA GLY A 2 2.61 -39.89 28.84
C GLY A 2 3.69 -38.84 28.59
N ALA A 3 3.73 -38.25 27.39
CA ALA A 3 4.51 -37.05 27.09
C ALA A 3 3.79 -36.23 26.00
N ASP A 4 2.71 -35.57 26.41
CA ASP A 4 2.26 -34.35 25.76
C ASP A 4 3.16 -33.21 26.23
N LEU A 5 3.82 -32.50 25.31
CA LEU A 5 4.35 -31.16 25.55
C LEU A 5 4.19 -30.33 24.29
N VAL A 6 3.01 -29.73 24.18
CA VAL A 6 2.68 -28.54 23.37
C VAL A 6 3.81 -27.52 23.48
N LYS A 7 4.47 -27.19 22.37
CA LYS A 7 5.39 -26.05 22.29
C LYS A 7 5.61 -25.48 20.88
N ASP A 8 4.53 -25.28 20.13
CA ASP A 8 4.56 -24.55 18.85
C ASP A 8 3.88 -23.17 18.91
N SER A 9 3.63 -22.65 20.11
CA SER A 9 2.86 -21.41 20.31
C SER A 9 3.48 -20.46 21.32
N TYR A 10 4.69 -19.96 21.03
CA TYR A 10 5.10 -18.60 21.36
C TYR A 10 6.28 -18.21 20.44
N ALA A 11 6.00 -17.49 19.36
CA ALA A 11 7.04 -16.63 18.79
C ALA A 11 7.40 -15.65 19.92
N SER A 12 8.67 -15.68 20.33
CA SER A 12 9.13 -14.98 21.52
C SER A 12 8.90 -13.48 21.31
N ILE A 13 8.27 -12.79 22.25
CA ILE A 13 8.12 -11.32 22.21
C ILE A 13 9.51 -10.63 22.12
N GLY A 14 10.59 -11.35 22.41
CA GLY A 14 11.98 -10.94 22.15
C GLY A 14 12.38 -10.81 20.67
N ASP A 15 11.60 -11.33 19.73
CA ASP A 15 11.91 -11.28 18.29
C ASP A 15 11.44 -9.97 17.63
N ILE A 16 10.55 -9.22 18.28
CA ILE A 16 10.02 -7.94 17.78
C ILE A 16 11.10 -6.84 17.83
N SER A 17 12.02 -6.91 18.79
CA SER A 17 13.10 -5.92 18.97
C SER A 17 14.31 -6.15 18.06
N SER A 18 14.28 -7.19 17.21
CA SER A 18 15.36 -7.47 16.28
C SER A 18 15.48 -6.30 15.29
N PRO A 19 16.69 -5.74 15.04
CA PRO A 19 16.86 -4.62 14.11
C PRO A 19 16.30 -4.88 12.71
N SER A 20 16.28 -6.15 12.28
CA SER A 20 15.68 -6.61 11.02
C SER A 20 14.15 -6.54 11.05
N VAL A 21 13.51 -6.95 12.14
CA VAL A 21 12.04 -6.90 12.33
C VAL A 21 11.57 -5.45 12.47
N SER A 22 12.28 -4.63 13.24
CA SER A 22 12.02 -3.19 13.36
C SER A 22 12.17 -2.45 12.03
N ARG A 23 13.22 -2.73 11.25
CA ARG A 23 13.37 -2.19 9.88
C ARG A 23 12.24 -2.65 8.97
N ALA A 24 11.82 -3.91 9.06
CA ALA A 24 10.71 -4.43 8.26
C ALA A 24 9.35 -3.80 8.65
N ALA A 25 9.11 -3.51 9.93
CA ALA A 25 7.93 -2.78 10.39
C ALA A 25 7.91 -1.34 9.85
N ASN A 26 9.02 -0.61 10.02
CA ASN A 26 9.17 0.77 9.52
C ASN A 26 9.03 0.85 7.99
N GLN A 27 9.53 -0.16 7.26
CA GLN A 27 9.39 -0.24 5.81
C GLN A 27 7.92 -0.45 5.39
N ARG A 28 7.17 -1.27 6.12
CA ARG A 28 5.73 -1.47 5.88
C ARG A 28 4.94 -0.21 6.16
N ASP A 29 5.31 0.56 7.18
CA ASP A 29 4.68 1.84 7.48
C ASP A 29 4.94 2.86 6.36
N THR A 30 6.17 2.90 5.84
CA THR A 30 6.54 3.77 4.70
C THR A 30 5.77 3.40 3.43
N ASN A 31 5.67 2.11 3.12
CA ASN A 31 4.93 1.62 1.95
C ASN A 31 3.43 1.90 2.06
N LEU A 32 2.86 1.75 3.26
CA LEU A 32 1.45 2.06 3.51
C LEU A 32 1.17 3.55 3.34
N LEU A 33 2.02 4.42 3.88
CA LEU A 33 1.91 5.88 3.69
C LEU A 33 2.03 6.26 2.21
N TYR A 34 2.93 5.61 1.48
CA TYR A 34 3.12 5.85 0.06
C TYR A 34 1.87 5.51 -0.76
N PHE A 35 1.26 4.35 -0.49
CA PHE A 35 0.01 3.92 -1.11
C PHE A 35 -1.14 4.91 -0.83
N GLN A 36 -1.28 5.34 0.43
CA GLN A 36 -2.29 6.33 0.82
C GLN A 36 -2.12 7.65 0.07
N HIS A 37 -0.88 8.12 -0.13
CA HIS A 37 -0.62 9.33 -0.91
C HIS A 37 -1.05 9.19 -2.37
N LYS A 38 -0.81 8.04 -3.01
CA LYS A 38 -1.29 7.79 -4.39
C LYS A 38 -2.81 7.77 -4.48
N LEU A 39 -3.48 7.17 -3.51
CA LEU A 39 -4.95 7.20 -3.45
C LEU A 39 -5.51 8.61 -3.31
N ARG A 40 -4.84 9.48 -2.53
CA ARG A 40 -5.24 10.91 -2.42
C ARG A 40 -5.07 11.65 -3.75
N ILE A 41 -3.98 11.39 -4.48
CA ILE A 41 -3.77 11.94 -5.83
C ILE A 41 -4.89 11.46 -6.75
N TYR A 42 -5.11 10.15 -6.84
CA TYR A 42 -6.20 9.59 -7.65
C TYR A 42 -7.54 10.26 -7.30
N LYS A 43 -7.88 10.36 -6.00
CA LYS A 43 -9.14 10.98 -5.55
C LYS A 43 -9.28 12.43 -6.00
N LYS A 44 -8.19 13.19 -5.98
CA LYS A 44 -8.17 14.61 -6.38
C LYS A 44 -8.42 14.78 -7.88
N TYR A 45 -7.83 13.93 -8.72
CA TYR A 45 -7.87 14.09 -10.19
C TYR A 45 -9.02 13.31 -10.84
N CYS A 46 -9.33 12.12 -10.34
CA CYS A 46 -10.29 11.18 -10.92
C CYS A 46 -11.60 11.05 -10.13
N GLY A 47 -11.64 11.55 -8.89
CA GLY A 47 -12.77 11.35 -7.99
C GLY A 47 -12.64 10.08 -7.14
N HIS A 48 -13.67 9.79 -6.33
CA HIS A 48 -13.59 8.71 -5.37
C HIS A 48 -13.59 7.32 -6.03
N LEU A 49 -12.86 6.35 -5.45
CA LEU A 49 -13.00 4.94 -5.83
C LEU A 49 -14.37 4.45 -5.38
N SER A 50 -15.23 4.11 -6.35
CA SER A 50 -16.47 3.40 -6.07
C SER A 50 -16.20 2.01 -5.50
N THR A 51 -17.23 1.35 -4.97
CA THR A 51 -17.14 -0.05 -4.52
C THR A 51 -16.62 -0.97 -5.64
N TYR A 52 -17.02 -0.71 -6.89
CA TYR A 52 -16.46 -1.41 -8.05
C TYR A 52 -14.99 -1.02 -8.29
N GLY A 53 -14.67 0.26 -8.20
CA GLY A 53 -13.31 0.79 -8.33
C GLY A 53 -12.30 0.18 -7.35
N MET A 54 -12.74 -0.25 -6.16
CA MET A 54 -11.88 -0.92 -5.18
C MET A 54 -11.24 -2.21 -5.71
N LYS A 55 -11.82 -2.87 -6.72
CA LYS A 55 -11.21 -4.03 -7.39
C LYS A 55 -9.86 -3.69 -8.06
N TYR A 56 -9.62 -2.42 -8.39
CA TYR A 56 -8.39 -1.95 -9.02
C TYR A 56 -7.36 -1.38 -8.05
N THR A 57 -7.60 -1.44 -6.73
CA THR A 57 -6.62 -0.99 -5.72
C THR A 57 -5.29 -1.72 -5.82
N GLN A 58 -5.30 -3.00 -6.26
CA GLN A 58 -4.09 -3.76 -6.54
C GLN A 58 -3.22 -3.11 -7.63
N ALA A 59 -3.83 -2.50 -8.66
CA ALA A 59 -3.07 -1.81 -9.69
C ALA A 59 -2.35 -0.57 -9.12
N ILE A 60 -3.01 0.16 -8.21
CA ILE A 60 -2.41 1.29 -7.50
C ILE A 60 -1.25 0.84 -6.59
N ALA A 61 -1.37 -0.34 -5.96
CA ALA A 61 -0.28 -0.93 -5.19
C ALA A 61 0.91 -1.33 -6.08
N ASN A 62 0.66 -1.87 -7.27
CA ASN A 62 1.72 -2.19 -8.23
C ASN A 62 2.46 -0.93 -8.70
N ILE A 63 1.75 0.18 -8.93
CA ILE A 63 2.35 1.49 -9.22
C ILE A 63 3.28 1.94 -8.09
N CYS A 64 2.89 1.70 -6.83
CA CYS A 64 3.73 1.99 -5.67
C CYS A 64 5.00 1.15 -5.65
N ASN A 65 4.86 -0.17 -5.83
CA ASN A 65 5.97 -1.12 -5.83
C ASN A 65 6.96 -0.87 -6.99
N ALA A 66 6.48 -0.31 -8.11
CA ALA A 66 7.31 0.10 -9.24
C ALA A 66 8.10 1.41 -9.01
N GLY A 67 7.96 2.06 -7.84
CA GLY A 67 8.70 3.27 -7.52
C GLY A 67 8.24 4.52 -8.29
N VAL A 68 7.01 4.53 -8.82
CA VAL A 68 6.49 5.67 -9.59
C VAL A 68 6.35 6.88 -8.67
N THR A 69 7.01 8.00 -8.97
CA THR A 69 6.99 9.22 -8.14
C THR A 69 5.62 9.90 -8.07
N MET A 70 5.43 10.83 -7.13
CA MET A 70 4.13 11.51 -6.96
C MET A 70 3.78 12.37 -8.18
N GLU A 71 4.78 13.03 -8.76
CA GLU A 71 4.65 13.90 -9.93
C GLU A 71 4.16 13.10 -11.14
N LYS A 72 4.72 11.91 -11.35
CA LYS A 72 4.28 11.00 -12.43
C LYS A 72 2.85 10.52 -12.22
N MET A 73 2.45 10.23 -10.98
CA MET A 73 1.06 9.86 -10.67
C MET A 73 0.10 11.03 -10.94
N VAL A 74 0.49 12.26 -10.58
CA VAL A 74 -0.27 13.48 -10.86
C VAL A 74 -0.45 13.65 -12.36
N ALA A 75 0.63 13.64 -13.14
CA ALA A 75 0.58 13.82 -14.59
C ALA A 75 -0.27 12.74 -15.28
N ALA A 76 -0.12 11.47 -14.87
CA ALA A 76 -0.92 10.38 -15.42
C ALA A 76 -2.40 10.51 -15.07
N SER A 77 -2.72 10.89 -13.83
CA SER A 77 -4.11 11.06 -13.38
C SER A 77 -4.76 12.26 -14.03
N ASP A 78 -4.03 13.36 -14.17
CA ASP A 78 -4.46 14.55 -14.91
C ASP A 78 -4.73 14.19 -16.38
N GLN A 79 -3.82 13.50 -17.05
CA GLN A 79 -4.02 13.06 -18.43
C GLN A 79 -5.22 12.13 -18.61
N ALA A 80 -5.41 11.17 -17.69
CA ALA A 80 -6.45 10.15 -17.80
C ALA A 80 -7.83 10.68 -17.42
N CYS A 81 -7.91 11.58 -16.44
CA CYS A 81 -9.16 12.03 -15.83
C CYS A 81 -9.48 13.51 -16.12
N SER A 82 -8.62 14.21 -16.84
CA SER A 82 -8.97 15.49 -17.47
C SER A 82 -10.26 15.29 -18.24
N LYS A 83 -11.28 16.08 -17.90
CA LYS A 83 -12.46 16.22 -18.74
C LYS A 83 -11.98 16.85 -20.05
N LYS A 84 -11.66 16.04 -21.06
CA LYS A 84 -11.70 16.52 -22.44
C LYS A 84 -13.17 16.82 -22.71
N SER A 85 -13.57 18.05 -22.46
CA SER A 85 -14.65 18.63 -23.25
C SER A 85 -14.13 18.60 -24.68
N HIS A 86 -14.54 17.59 -25.44
CA HIS A 86 -14.50 17.65 -26.89
C HIS A 86 -15.46 18.79 -27.24
N VAL A 87 -14.92 20.02 -27.25
CA VAL A 87 -15.49 21.15 -27.98
C VAL A 87 -15.12 20.96 -29.44
#